data_AF-A0A2K8PSF9-F1
#
_entry.id   AF-A0A2K8PSF9-F1
#
_cell.length_a   1.000
_cell.length_b   1.000
_cell.length_c   1.000
_cell.angle_alpha   90.00
_cell.angle_beta   90.00
_cell.angle_gamma   90.00
#
_symmetry.space_group_name_H-M   'P 1'
#
loop_
_entity.id
_entity.type
_entity.pdbx_description
1 polymer ?
#
loop_
_entity_poly.entity_id
_entity_poly.type
_entity_poly.pdbx_seq_one_letter_code
_entity_poly.pdbx_strand_id
1 'polypeptide(L)'
;MAPTAVAQAASAACSTDTGATGLASSPVADTLVSVARADGRIAQFQLFYDATATRGLPFVWHREQNGPGGAYGVWQRVSAATVGPKSYAMTAIENSAGKLELLFSTYGSFCHTVEDDGGPGGWSAVDGFGLAPTPYHGGVVLFKERDGSIDAFASGAYGAGSMELRHQQNAGAGWGPKQSMGQVPDAGVGLSQPSTVEQLPDGRLHVTAREWNRDRTWEIRQTAPGGNWGPWQPAAPAAASPLRAAAPAGATAIGPRPKADAAQASWTAA
;
A
#
# COMPACT_ATOMS: atom_id res chain seq x y z
N MET A 1 23.95 31.76 -13.00
CA MET A 1 22.83 30.92 -13.48
C MET A 1 22.18 30.29 -12.26
N ALA A 2 20.86 30.43 -12.15
CA ALA A 2 20.16 30.42 -10.87
C ALA A 2 19.87 29.00 -10.32
N PRO A 3 20.03 28.77 -9.01
CA PRO A 3 19.62 27.53 -8.33
C PRO A 3 18.11 27.39 -8.13
N THR A 4 17.29 28.28 -8.70
CA THR A 4 15.83 28.35 -8.49
C THR A 4 15.01 27.32 -9.28
N ALA A 5 15.57 26.69 -10.32
CA ALA A 5 14.80 25.75 -11.16
C ALA A 5 14.55 24.38 -10.50
N VAL A 6 15.37 23.96 -9.54
CA VAL A 6 15.27 22.63 -8.92
C VAL A 6 14.20 22.59 -7.81
N ALA A 7 14.01 23.71 -7.09
CA ALA A 7 13.00 23.81 -6.05
C ALA A 7 11.55 23.92 -6.61
N GLN A 8 11.40 24.44 -7.83
CA GLN A 8 10.10 24.68 -8.45
C GLN A 8 9.44 23.41 -9.02
N ALA A 9 10.20 22.33 -9.21
CA ALA A 9 9.68 21.06 -9.69
C ALA A 9 9.03 20.21 -8.58
N ALA A 10 9.44 20.35 -7.32
CA ALA A 10 8.90 19.57 -6.20
C ALA A 10 7.50 20.04 -5.76
N SER A 11 7.19 21.33 -5.92
CA SER A 11 5.88 21.90 -5.54
C SER A 11 4.74 21.57 -6.50
N ALA A 12 5.04 21.04 -7.70
CA ALA A 12 4.03 20.67 -8.69
C ALA A 12 3.45 19.25 -8.48
N ALA A 13 4.10 18.42 -7.65
CA ALA A 13 3.69 17.03 -7.48
C ALA A 13 2.35 16.92 -6.75
N CYS A 14 2.10 17.67 -5.68
CA CYS A 14 0.92 17.48 -4.83
C CYS A 14 -0.13 18.54 -5.04
N SER A 15 -0.63 18.62 -6.27
CA SER A 15 -1.58 19.65 -6.65
C SER A 15 -2.92 19.51 -5.91
N THR A 16 -3.45 20.63 -5.44
CA THR A 16 -4.74 20.69 -4.76
C THR A 16 -5.86 21.17 -5.67
N ASP A 17 -7.09 20.79 -5.35
CA ASP A 17 -8.30 21.36 -5.94
C ASP A 17 -9.05 22.18 -4.89
N THR A 18 -8.94 23.51 -4.98
CA THR A 18 -9.56 24.43 -4.04
C THR A 18 -11.06 24.60 -4.28
N GLY A 19 -11.61 24.09 -5.39
CA GLY A 19 -13.06 24.07 -5.63
C GLY A 19 -13.78 22.97 -4.85
N ALA A 20 -13.05 21.94 -4.41
CA ALA A 20 -13.61 20.82 -3.67
C ALA A 20 -13.96 21.19 -2.22
N THR A 21 -15.24 21.15 -1.89
CA THR A 21 -15.80 21.53 -0.58
C THR A 21 -15.70 20.44 0.49
N GLY A 22 -15.24 19.24 0.14
CA GLY A 22 -15.08 18.13 1.07
C GLY A 22 -16.35 17.29 1.18
N LEU A 23 -16.91 16.86 0.06
CA LEU A 23 -18.03 15.93 -0.01
C LEU A 23 -17.58 14.58 -0.58
N ALA A 24 -17.65 13.51 0.22
CA ALA A 24 -17.37 12.15 -0.25
C ALA A 24 -18.57 11.65 -1.07
N SER A 25 -18.57 11.89 -2.38
CA SER A 25 -19.74 11.62 -3.23
C SER A 25 -19.78 10.17 -3.70
N SER A 26 -18.81 9.75 -4.52
CA SER A 26 -18.74 8.40 -5.06
C SER A 26 -17.36 7.77 -4.80
N PRO A 27 -17.30 6.54 -4.26
CA PRO A 27 -16.04 5.85 -4.04
C PRO A 27 -15.43 5.42 -5.38
N VAL A 28 -14.10 5.49 -5.47
CA VAL A 28 -13.36 4.85 -6.56
C VAL A 28 -13.22 3.36 -6.24
N ALA A 29 -13.77 2.51 -7.09
CA ALA A 29 -13.71 1.05 -6.92
C ALA A 29 -12.26 0.57 -6.69
N ASP A 30 -12.12 -0.46 -5.87
CA ASP A 30 -10.86 -1.18 -5.61
C ASP A 30 -9.72 -0.32 -5.03
N THR A 31 -10.05 0.77 -4.33
CA THR A 31 -9.05 1.62 -3.64
C THR A 31 -9.12 1.59 -2.11
N LEU A 32 -9.94 0.71 -1.52
CA LEU A 32 -10.01 0.59 -0.05
C LEU A 32 -8.70 0.00 0.49
N VAL A 33 -8.00 0.77 1.33
CA VAL A 33 -6.84 0.31 2.10
C VAL A 33 -7.24 0.20 3.57
N SER A 34 -6.96 -0.92 4.20
CA SER A 34 -7.15 -1.12 5.65
C SER A 34 -5.80 -1.27 6.34
N VAL A 35 -5.59 -0.53 7.42
CA VAL A 35 -4.36 -0.54 8.22
C VAL A 35 -4.69 -1.02 9.62
N ALA A 36 -4.08 -2.13 10.04
CA ALA A 36 -4.16 -2.58 11.42
C ALA A 36 -3.36 -1.63 12.31
N ARG A 37 -3.95 -1.21 13.42
CA ARG A 37 -3.33 -0.36 14.43
C ARG A 37 -2.78 -1.23 15.56
N ALA A 38 -1.71 -0.76 16.21
CA ALA A 38 -1.08 -1.44 17.33
C ALA A 38 -2.04 -1.64 18.53
N ASP A 39 -3.03 -0.77 18.67
CA ASP A 39 -4.07 -0.86 19.71
C ASP A 39 -5.22 -1.82 19.36
N GLY A 40 -5.15 -2.50 18.20
CA GLY A 40 -6.17 -3.46 17.74
C GLY A 40 -7.33 -2.84 16.96
N ARG A 41 -7.31 -1.53 16.72
CA ARG A 41 -8.24 -0.87 15.79
C ARG A 41 -7.82 -1.07 14.34
N ILE A 42 -8.73 -0.74 13.43
CA ILE A 42 -8.47 -0.68 11.99
C ILE A 42 -8.74 0.75 11.51
N ALA A 43 -7.74 1.34 10.86
CA ALA A 43 -7.92 2.54 10.05
C ALA A 43 -8.23 2.15 8.61
N GLN A 44 -9.06 2.94 7.93
CA GLN A 44 -9.42 2.74 6.54
C GLN A 44 -9.18 4.00 5.74
N PHE A 45 -8.63 3.81 4.55
CA PHE A 45 -8.46 4.84 3.54
C PHE A 45 -9.16 4.43 2.26
N GLN A 46 -9.74 5.38 1.56
CA GLN A 46 -10.49 5.13 0.33
C GLN A 46 -10.48 6.41 -0.51
N LEU A 47 -10.41 6.26 -1.82
CA LEU A 47 -10.59 7.39 -2.71
C LEU A 47 -12.07 7.65 -2.92
N PHE A 48 -12.47 8.91 -2.83
CA PHE A 48 -13.78 9.38 -3.27
C PHE A 48 -13.63 10.58 -4.19
N TYR A 49 -14.50 10.64 -5.19
CA TYR A 49 -14.74 11.89 -5.90
C TYR A 49 -15.45 12.90 -4.98
N ASP A 50 -15.25 14.17 -5.30
CA ASP A 50 -16.03 15.28 -4.76
C ASP A 50 -16.76 15.94 -5.93
N ALA A 51 -18.09 15.97 -5.87
CA ALA A 51 -18.91 16.52 -6.95
C ALA A 51 -18.72 18.03 -7.17
N THR A 52 -18.11 18.72 -6.20
CA THR A 52 -17.77 20.15 -6.28
C THR A 52 -16.36 20.40 -6.81
N ALA A 53 -15.53 19.35 -6.97
CA ALA A 53 -14.18 19.47 -7.51
C ALA A 53 -14.19 19.96 -8.97
N THR A 54 -13.21 20.80 -9.30
CA THR A 54 -13.05 21.38 -10.64
C THR A 54 -12.18 20.52 -11.56
N ARG A 55 -11.37 19.63 -11.00
CA ARG A 55 -10.40 18.80 -11.73
C ARG A 55 -10.89 17.39 -12.07
N GLY A 56 -12.04 16.98 -11.53
CA GLY A 56 -12.60 15.64 -11.74
C GLY A 56 -11.71 14.50 -11.24
N LEU A 57 -10.81 14.78 -10.29
CA LEU A 57 -9.94 13.79 -9.66
C LEU A 57 -10.42 13.50 -8.24
N PRO A 58 -10.20 12.27 -7.75
CA PRO A 58 -10.59 11.90 -6.39
C PRO A 58 -9.58 12.40 -5.35
N PHE A 59 -10.01 12.33 -4.09
CA PHE A 59 -9.26 12.72 -2.91
C PHE A 59 -9.11 11.51 -1.98
N VAL A 60 -8.09 11.52 -1.12
CA VAL A 60 -7.97 10.51 -0.06
C VAL A 60 -8.88 10.85 1.11
N TRP A 61 -9.67 9.87 1.53
CA TRP A 61 -10.52 9.93 2.71
C TRP A 61 -10.07 8.89 3.72
N HIS A 62 -10.24 9.23 5.00
CA HIS A 62 -9.87 8.40 6.14
C HIS A 62 -11.07 8.21 7.08
N ARG A 63 -11.16 7.04 7.69
CA ARG A 63 -11.96 6.80 8.90
C ARG A 63 -11.30 5.72 9.74
N GLU A 64 -11.58 5.69 11.03
CA GLU A 64 -11.03 4.70 11.94
C GLU A 64 -12.13 4.09 12.81
N GLN A 65 -11.90 2.88 13.32
CA GLN A 65 -12.77 2.30 14.34
C GLN A 65 -12.73 3.14 15.63
N ASN A 66 -13.88 3.28 16.30
CA ASN A 66 -13.96 3.96 17.59
C ASN A 66 -13.32 3.15 18.73
N GLY A 67 -13.13 1.84 18.51
CA GLY A 67 -12.49 0.89 19.41
C GLY A 67 -12.23 -0.44 18.69
N PRO A 68 -11.38 -1.34 19.22
CA PRO A 68 -11.04 -2.61 18.56
C PRO A 68 -12.29 -3.43 18.20
N GLY A 69 -12.43 -3.80 16.92
CA GLY A 69 -13.60 -4.53 16.43
C GLY A 69 -14.93 -3.74 16.42
N GLY A 70 -14.88 -2.45 16.76
CA GLY A 70 -16.05 -1.58 16.87
C GLY A 70 -16.50 -0.96 15.54
N ALA A 71 -17.52 -0.11 15.63
CA ALA A 71 -17.99 0.70 14.52
C ALA A 71 -16.93 1.71 14.07
N TYR A 72 -16.98 2.08 12.79
CA TYR A 72 -16.16 3.15 12.23
C TYR A 72 -16.79 4.52 12.47
N GLY A 73 -15.93 5.53 12.61
CA GLY A 73 -16.33 6.93 12.48
C GLY A 73 -16.79 7.28 11.06
N VAL A 74 -17.16 8.55 10.90
CA VAL A 74 -17.50 9.11 9.58
C VAL A 74 -16.25 9.25 8.71
N TRP A 75 -16.42 9.21 7.39
CA TRP A 75 -15.35 9.53 6.46
C TRP A 75 -14.96 11.00 6.57
N GLN A 76 -13.66 11.27 6.67
CA GLN A 76 -13.08 12.60 6.71
C GLN A 76 -12.04 12.74 5.60
N ARG A 77 -12.03 13.88 4.92
CA ARG A 77 -11.07 14.15 3.85
C ARG A 77 -9.71 14.42 4.48
N VAL A 78 -8.68 13.71 4.00
CA VAL A 78 -7.30 13.87 4.49
C VAL A 78 -6.73 15.23 4.09
N SER A 79 -6.91 15.61 2.81
CA SER A 79 -6.45 16.90 2.29
C SER A 79 -7.20 17.31 1.01
N ALA A 80 -6.94 18.52 0.52
CA ALA A 80 -7.39 18.96 -0.79
C ALA A 80 -6.50 18.48 -1.96
N ALA A 81 -5.47 17.67 -1.70
CA ALA A 81 -4.61 17.11 -2.74
C ALA A 81 -5.35 16.01 -3.51
N THR A 82 -5.25 16.06 -4.83
CA THR A 82 -5.92 15.10 -5.73
C THR A 82 -5.04 13.89 -6.02
N VAL A 83 -5.64 12.73 -6.26
CA VAL A 83 -4.95 11.48 -6.64
C VAL A 83 -5.15 11.19 -8.13
N GLY A 84 -4.11 10.76 -8.84
CA GLY A 84 -4.19 10.45 -10.28
C GLY A 84 -3.57 11.52 -11.19
N PRO A 85 -3.96 11.61 -12.48
CA PRO A 85 -5.00 10.83 -13.17
C PRO A 85 -4.58 9.43 -13.63
N LYS A 86 -3.29 9.12 -13.66
CA LYS A 86 -2.79 7.88 -14.31
C LYS A 86 -2.69 6.67 -13.38
N SER A 87 -2.68 6.92 -12.08
CA SER A 87 -2.64 5.89 -11.04
C SER A 87 -3.47 6.37 -9.86
N TYR A 88 -4.32 5.49 -9.33
CA TYR A 88 -5.12 5.73 -8.14
C TYR A 88 -4.57 4.97 -6.92
N ALA A 89 -3.28 4.61 -6.97
CA ALA A 89 -2.65 3.90 -5.88
C ALA A 89 -2.53 4.78 -4.64
N MET A 90 -2.83 4.20 -3.49
CA MET A 90 -2.49 4.72 -2.17
C MET A 90 -2.00 3.57 -1.29
N THR A 91 -1.23 3.90 -0.28
CA THR A 91 -0.83 2.96 0.76
C THR A 91 -0.63 3.73 2.06
N ALA A 92 -0.86 3.05 3.17
CA ALA A 92 -0.68 3.64 4.48
C ALA A 92 -0.15 2.61 5.46
N ILE A 93 0.57 3.07 6.49
CA ILE A 93 1.12 2.22 7.54
C ILE A 93 1.28 3.01 8.83
N GLU A 94 1.17 2.35 9.98
CA GLU A 94 1.46 2.97 11.26
C GLU A 94 2.98 3.01 11.53
N ASN A 95 3.52 4.21 11.76
CA ASN A 95 4.91 4.41 12.13
C ASN A 95 5.19 4.12 13.60
N SER A 96 6.44 4.30 14.01
CA SER A 96 6.91 4.03 15.38
C SER A 96 6.38 5.01 16.43
N ALA A 97 5.77 6.13 16.03
CA ALA A 97 5.07 7.04 16.93
C ALA A 97 3.57 6.73 17.06
N GLY A 98 3.10 5.64 16.44
CA GLY A 98 1.68 5.30 16.38
C GLY A 98 0.87 6.14 15.40
N LYS A 99 1.53 6.95 14.56
CA LYS A 99 0.88 7.80 13.56
C LYS A 99 0.82 7.11 12.21
N LEU A 100 -0.26 7.34 11.45
CA LEU A 100 -0.39 6.81 10.10
C LEU A 100 0.43 7.64 9.11
N GLU A 101 1.38 6.99 8.45
CA GLU A 101 2.04 7.49 7.24
C GLU A 101 1.13 7.16 6.05
N LEU A 102 0.84 8.14 5.20
CA LEU A 102 0.02 7.96 4.01
C LEU A 102 0.81 8.42 2.78
N LEU A 103 0.89 7.55 1.78
CA LEU A 103 1.42 7.87 0.47
C LEU A 103 0.38 7.61 -0.61
N PHE A 104 0.28 8.51 -1.59
CA PHE A 104 -0.65 8.37 -2.70
C PHE A 104 -0.10 8.94 -4.01
N SER A 105 -0.55 8.34 -5.11
CA SER A 105 -0.08 8.68 -6.45
C SER A 105 -0.48 10.08 -6.89
N THR A 106 0.50 10.76 -7.44
CA THR A 106 0.31 11.90 -8.33
C THR A 106 1.02 11.61 -9.66
N TYR A 107 0.83 12.43 -10.68
CA TYR A 107 1.41 12.20 -12.00
C TYR A 107 2.95 12.15 -11.94
N GLY A 108 3.52 10.94 -12.00
CA GLY A 108 4.97 10.71 -12.01
C GLY A 108 5.66 10.84 -10.64
N SER A 109 4.92 10.89 -9.54
CA SER A 109 5.49 10.93 -8.18
C SER A 109 4.48 10.45 -7.13
N PHE A 110 4.84 10.56 -5.86
CA PHE A 110 3.96 10.31 -4.74
C PHE A 110 3.89 11.52 -3.83
N CYS A 111 2.71 11.75 -3.30
CA CYS A 111 2.47 12.67 -2.20
C CYS A 111 2.54 11.93 -0.88
N HIS A 112 2.90 12.65 0.16
CA HIS A 112 3.08 12.14 1.51
C HIS A 112 2.45 13.09 2.52
N THR A 113 1.80 12.51 3.52
CA THR A 113 1.28 13.19 4.71
C THR A 113 1.27 12.19 5.86
N VAL A 114 1.33 12.70 7.09
CA VAL A 114 1.30 11.90 8.31
C VAL A 114 0.18 12.38 9.21
N GLU A 115 -0.46 11.46 9.93
CA GLU A 115 -1.43 11.78 10.97
C GLU A 115 -0.78 12.71 12.01
N ASP A 116 -1.42 13.84 12.26
CA ASP A 116 -0.94 14.89 13.16
C ASP A 116 -2.14 15.52 13.88
N ASP A 117 -2.24 15.27 15.19
CA ASP A 117 -3.36 15.75 16.02
C ASP A 117 -3.41 17.29 16.10
N GLY A 118 -2.29 17.97 15.82
CA GLY A 118 -2.21 19.43 15.74
C GLY A 118 -2.53 20.00 14.36
N GLY A 119 -2.62 19.15 13.34
CA GLY A 119 -2.82 19.54 11.95
C GLY A 119 -4.28 19.81 11.59
N PRO A 120 -4.57 20.68 10.60
CA PRO A 120 -5.91 20.85 10.07
C PRO A 120 -6.49 19.52 9.58
N GLY A 121 -7.59 19.06 10.19
CA GLY A 121 -8.22 17.79 9.84
C GLY A 121 -7.49 16.55 10.38
N GLY A 122 -6.51 16.71 11.26
CA GLY A 122 -5.75 15.60 11.87
C GLY A 122 -4.58 15.09 11.02
N TRP A 123 -4.11 15.90 10.06
CA TRP A 123 -3.05 15.52 9.12
C TRP A 123 -2.04 16.65 8.92
N SER A 124 -0.78 16.29 8.68
CA SER A 124 0.26 17.23 8.27
C SER A 124 -0.03 17.82 6.89
N ALA A 125 0.66 18.92 6.55
CA ALA A 125 0.71 19.39 5.17
C ALA A 125 1.15 18.26 4.22
N VAL A 126 0.60 18.28 3.01
CA VAL A 126 0.94 17.29 1.97
C VAL A 126 2.14 17.79 1.19
N ASP A 127 3.17 16.96 1.12
CA ASP A 127 4.40 17.26 0.40
C ASP A 127 4.78 16.13 -0.58
N GLY A 128 5.69 16.42 -1.50
CA GLY A 128 6.23 15.40 -2.41
C GLY A 128 7.13 14.41 -1.67
N PHE A 129 6.87 13.11 -1.84
CA PHE A 129 7.63 12.05 -1.18
C PHE A 129 9.02 11.81 -1.78
N GLY A 130 9.29 12.30 -3.00
CA GLY A 130 10.61 12.21 -3.63
C GLY A 130 10.94 10.88 -4.30
N LEU A 131 10.09 9.85 -4.19
CA LEU A 131 10.07 8.73 -5.14
C LEU A 131 9.27 9.14 -6.39
N ALA A 132 9.81 8.88 -7.57
CA ALA A 132 9.30 9.38 -8.83
C ALA A 132 9.35 8.27 -9.90
N PRO A 133 8.46 7.28 -9.83
CA PRO A 133 8.45 6.20 -10.78
C PRO A 133 8.12 6.72 -12.18
N THR A 134 8.63 6.01 -13.18
CA THR A 134 8.14 6.18 -14.55
C THR A 134 6.61 6.03 -14.58
N PRO A 135 5.86 6.88 -15.32
CA PRO A 135 4.42 6.72 -15.44
C PRO A 135 4.02 5.29 -15.80
N TYR A 136 2.94 4.79 -15.20
CA TYR A 136 2.39 3.44 -15.39
C TYR A 136 3.17 2.27 -14.77
N HIS A 137 4.32 2.50 -14.14
CA HIS A 137 5.08 1.45 -13.47
C HIS A 137 4.54 1.13 -12.05
N GLY A 138 3.30 1.49 -11.76
CA GLY A 138 2.62 1.14 -10.52
C GLY A 138 2.72 2.19 -9.40
N GLY A 139 2.41 1.73 -8.19
CA GLY A 139 2.39 2.52 -6.95
C GLY A 139 3.64 2.36 -6.08
N VAL A 140 3.55 2.89 -4.87
CA VAL A 140 4.56 2.73 -3.80
C VAL A 140 4.10 1.63 -2.84
N VAL A 141 5.04 0.81 -2.39
CA VAL A 141 4.81 -0.25 -1.41
C VAL A 141 5.53 0.12 -0.12
N LEU A 142 4.79 0.15 0.99
CA LEU A 142 5.35 0.29 2.33
C LEU A 142 5.56 -1.08 2.96
N PHE A 143 6.70 -1.28 3.60
CA PHE A 143 7.02 -2.48 4.35
C PHE A 143 7.53 -2.10 5.73
N LYS A 144 6.89 -2.62 6.78
CA LYS A 144 7.38 -2.45 8.15
C LYS A 144 8.28 -3.63 8.49
N GLU A 145 9.54 -3.34 8.75
CA GLU A 145 10.51 -4.32 9.20
C GLU A 145 10.20 -4.77 10.64
N ARG A 146 10.73 -5.94 11.05
CA ARG A 146 10.52 -6.47 12.40
C ARG A 146 11.04 -5.57 13.53
N ASP A 147 11.99 -4.69 13.23
CA ASP A 147 12.50 -3.69 14.19
C ASP A 147 11.58 -2.45 14.32
N GLY A 148 10.51 -2.39 13.52
CA GLY A 148 9.53 -1.31 13.51
C GLY A 148 9.90 -0.14 12.59
N SER A 149 11.06 -0.17 11.94
CA SER A 149 11.39 0.75 10.85
C SER A 149 10.53 0.47 9.61
N ILE A 150 10.48 1.42 8.69
CA ILE A 150 9.63 1.32 7.48
C ILE A 150 10.46 1.64 6.25
N ASP A 151 10.34 0.79 5.23
CA ASP A 151 10.82 1.08 3.88
C ASP A 151 9.67 1.39 2.95
N ALA A 152 9.88 2.39 2.08
CA ALA A 152 9.01 2.72 0.98
C ALA A 152 9.70 2.41 -0.34
N PHE A 153 9.13 1.52 -1.14
CA PHE A 153 9.68 1.05 -2.41
C PHE A 153 8.84 1.50 -3.59
N ALA A 154 9.48 1.95 -4.66
CA ALA A 154 8.83 2.20 -5.94
C ALA A 154 9.78 1.91 -7.11
N SER A 155 9.23 1.58 -8.27
CA SER A 155 10.03 1.52 -9.50
C SER A 155 10.80 2.83 -9.70
N GLY A 156 12.02 2.78 -10.20
CA GLY A 156 12.81 3.99 -10.41
C GLY A 156 12.36 4.80 -11.63
N ALA A 157 12.79 6.06 -11.67
CA ALA A 157 12.75 6.87 -12.89
C ALA A 157 13.69 6.27 -13.96
N TYR A 158 13.40 6.52 -15.24
CA TYR A 158 14.28 6.14 -16.35
C TYR A 158 15.74 6.54 -16.08
N GLY A 159 16.65 5.56 -16.12
CA GLY A 159 18.10 5.78 -15.98
C GLY A 159 18.62 5.97 -14.55
N ALA A 160 17.79 5.96 -13.52
CA ALA A 160 18.23 6.11 -12.12
C ALA A 160 18.56 4.74 -11.47
N GLY A 161 17.51 3.97 -11.20
CA GLY A 161 17.52 2.60 -10.68
C GLY A 161 16.38 1.83 -11.33
N SER A 162 16.43 0.50 -11.40
CA SER A 162 15.22 -0.25 -11.75
C SER A 162 14.16 -0.13 -10.65
N MET A 163 14.63 0.04 -9.40
CA MET A 163 13.81 0.34 -8.23
C MET A 163 14.58 1.27 -7.29
N GLU A 164 13.83 2.09 -6.55
CA GLU A 164 14.35 3.03 -5.55
C GLU A 164 13.58 2.85 -4.25
N LEU A 165 14.23 3.16 -3.13
CA LEU A 165 13.60 3.15 -1.82
C LEU A 165 13.93 4.39 -0.99
N ARG A 166 13.10 4.66 0.02
CA ARG A 166 13.42 5.52 1.16
C ARG A 166 13.19 4.72 2.43
N HIS A 167 14.03 4.93 3.44
CA HIS A 167 13.96 4.26 4.72
C HIS A 167 13.62 5.25 5.83
N GLN A 168 12.67 4.91 6.71
CA GLN A 168 12.36 5.63 7.94
C GLN A 168 12.75 4.75 9.13
N GLN A 169 13.86 5.11 9.79
CA GLN A 169 14.32 4.37 10.97
C GLN A 169 13.32 4.49 12.13
N ASN A 170 12.76 5.68 12.32
CA ASN A 170 11.66 5.97 13.23
C ASN A 170 11.01 7.30 12.85
N ALA A 171 9.81 7.57 13.38
CA ALA A 171 9.04 8.77 13.07
C ALA A 171 9.81 10.07 13.38
N GLY A 172 10.57 10.11 14.48
CA GLY A 172 11.33 11.30 14.89
C GLY A 172 12.53 11.61 13.99
N ALA A 173 13.12 10.60 13.36
CA ALA A 173 14.19 10.79 12.37
C ALA A 173 13.66 11.23 11.00
N GLY A 174 12.37 10.98 10.72
CA GLY A 174 11.77 11.18 9.42
C GLY A 174 12.30 10.22 8.35
N TRP A 175 11.90 10.47 7.11
CA TRP A 175 12.33 9.66 5.96
C TRP A 175 13.76 10.02 5.52
N GLY A 176 14.63 9.03 5.47
CA GLY A 176 15.98 9.14 4.92
C GLY A 176 16.01 9.49 3.42
N PRO A 177 17.20 9.67 2.84
CA PRO A 177 17.35 10.01 1.44
C PRO A 177 16.88 8.86 0.53
N LYS A 178 16.64 9.18 -0.74
CA LYS A 178 16.37 8.20 -1.77
C LYS A 178 17.61 7.34 -2.06
N GLN A 179 17.40 6.04 -2.20
CA GLN A 179 18.44 5.05 -2.44
C GLN A 179 18.08 4.20 -3.67
N SER A 180 19.07 3.90 -4.51
CA SER A 180 18.91 3.00 -5.64
C SER A 180 19.10 1.55 -5.18
N MET A 181 18.26 0.64 -5.67
CA MET A 181 18.42 -0.80 -5.51
C MET A 181 19.19 -1.42 -6.70
N GLY A 182 19.94 -0.60 -7.45
CA GLY A 182 20.67 -1.04 -8.63
C GLY A 182 19.82 -1.14 -9.89
N GLN A 183 20.45 -1.62 -10.95
CA GLN A 183 19.86 -1.80 -12.28
C GLN A 183 19.67 -3.27 -12.56
N VAL A 184 18.55 -3.61 -13.20
CA VAL A 184 18.37 -4.87 -13.89
C VAL A 184 19.43 -4.96 -15.00
N PRO A 185 20.14 -6.09 -15.12
CA PRO A 185 21.23 -6.23 -16.10
C PRO A 185 20.74 -6.17 -17.55
N ASP A 186 19.49 -6.56 -17.80
CA ASP A 186 18.89 -6.54 -19.12
C ASP A 186 18.49 -5.11 -19.52
N ALA A 187 18.96 -4.69 -20.70
CA ALA A 187 18.64 -3.38 -21.25
C ALA A 187 17.13 -3.22 -21.52
N GLY A 188 16.61 -2.02 -21.25
CA GLY A 188 15.22 -1.66 -21.54
C GLY A 188 14.19 -2.29 -20.59
N VAL A 189 14.62 -2.91 -19.50
CA VAL A 189 13.71 -3.43 -18.48
C VAL A 189 13.27 -2.30 -17.56
N GLY A 190 11.96 -2.11 -17.48
CA GLY A 190 11.33 -1.37 -16.40
C GLY A 190 10.65 -2.34 -15.44
N LEU A 191 10.75 -2.07 -14.15
CA LEU A 191 9.98 -2.82 -13.17
C LEU A 191 8.70 -2.07 -12.85
N SER A 192 7.65 -2.81 -12.54
CA SER A 192 6.51 -2.29 -11.79
C SER A 192 6.90 -2.07 -10.31
N GLN A 193 5.96 -1.59 -9.50
CA GLN A 193 6.01 -1.68 -8.04
C GLN A 193 6.38 -3.12 -7.58
N PRO A 194 6.96 -3.28 -6.37
CA PRO A 194 7.19 -4.61 -5.81
C PRO A 194 5.94 -5.49 -5.86
N SER A 195 6.13 -6.73 -6.32
CA SER A 195 5.14 -7.80 -6.20
C SER A 195 5.15 -8.39 -4.79
N THR A 196 6.33 -8.57 -4.21
CA THR A 196 6.52 -8.99 -2.82
C THR A 196 7.69 -8.26 -2.19
N VAL A 197 7.59 -8.01 -0.88
CA VAL A 197 8.69 -7.63 -0.01
C VAL A 197 8.62 -8.54 1.20
N GLU A 198 9.69 -9.25 1.50
CA GLU A 198 9.78 -10.13 2.67
C GLU A 198 11.07 -9.85 3.45
N GLN A 199 11.00 -10.01 4.78
CA GLN A 199 12.18 -10.01 5.62
C GLN A 199 12.55 -11.45 6.00
N LEU A 200 13.65 -11.91 5.44
CA LEU A 200 14.21 -13.25 5.64
C LEU A 200 14.53 -13.50 7.13
N PRO A 201 14.66 -14.76 7.57
CA PRO A 201 14.96 -15.07 8.98
C PRO A 201 16.23 -14.42 9.52
N ASP A 202 17.22 -14.16 8.65
CA ASP A 202 18.47 -13.49 9.00
C ASP A 202 18.37 -11.96 9.04
N GLY A 203 17.19 -11.38 8.81
CA GLY A 203 16.93 -9.95 8.84
C GLY A 203 17.10 -9.24 7.51
N ARG A 204 17.59 -9.92 6.46
CA ARG A 204 17.73 -9.32 5.13
C ARG A 204 16.39 -9.21 4.42
N LEU A 205 16.21 -8.16 3.64
CA LEU A 205 15.06 -8.04 2.75
C LEU A 205 15.27 -8.78 1.43
N HIS A 206 14.20 -9.39 0.93
CA HIS A 206 14.09 -9.97 -0.40
C HIS A 206 12.86 -9.38 -1.10
N VAL A 207 13.07 -8.86 -2.30
CA VAL A 207 12.05 -8.16 -3.08
C VAL A 207 11.91 -8.84 -4.42
N THR A 208 10.66 -9.06 -4.84
CA THR A 208 10.34 -9.45 -6.22
C THR A 208 9.53 -8.37 -6.90
N ALA A 209 9.72 -8.21 -8.20
CA ALA A 209 8.98 -7.25 -9.01
C ALA A 209 8.77 -7.80 -10.42
N ARG A 210 7.57 -7.59 -10.96
CA ARG A 210 7.27 -7.91 -12.36
C ARG A 210 7.84 -6.82 -13.28
N GLU A 211 8.29 -7.22 -14.45
CA GLU A 211 8.53 -6.28 -15.55
C GLU A 211 7.19 -5.66 -15.99
N TRP A 212 7.19 -4.34 -16.21
CA TRP A 212 5.93 -3.59 -16.36
C TRP A 212 5.11 -4.00 -17.59
N ASN A 213 5.76 -4.47 -18.66
CA ASN A 213 5.15 -4.82 -19.94
C ASN A 213 5.40 -6.27 -20.37
N ARG A 214 5.96 -7.11 -19.51
CA ARG A 214 6.25 -8.52 -19.84
C ARG A 214 5.90 -9.43 -18.68
N ASP A 215 5.62 -10.68 -19.01
CA ASP A 215 5.41 -11.72 -18.00
C ASP A 215 6.75 -12.30 -17.53
N ARG A 216 7.55 -11.45 -16.89
CA ARG A 216 8.85 -11.79 -16.33
C ARG A 216 8.98 -11.15 -14.96
N THR A 217 9.47 -11.92 -13.99
CA THR A 217 9.69 -11.46 -12.62
C THR A 217 11.18 -11.42 -12.33
N TRP A 218 11.60 -10.37 -11.64
CA TRP A 218 12.95 -10.14 -11.17
C TRP A 218 12.96 -10.19 -9.65
N GLU A 219 14.09 -10.63 -9.08
CA GLU A 219 14.31 -10.64 -7.64
C GLU A 219 15.63 -9.96 -7.27
N ILE A 220 15.68 -9.43 -6.06
CA ILE A 220 16.87 -8.82 -5.45
C ILE A 220 16.85 -9.02 -3.93
N ARG A 221 18.03 -9.19 -3.34
CA ARG A 221 18.18 -9.38 -1.89
C ARG A 221 19.19 -8.39 -1.33
N GLN A 222 18.99 -7.98 -0.09
CA GLN A 222 20.04 -7.34 0.68
C GLN A 222 21.23 -8.29 0.85
N THR A 223 22.44 -7.72 0.91
CA THR A 223 23.70 -8.43 1.19
C THR A 223 23.93 -8.61 2.68
N ALA A 224 23.41 -7.69 3.50
CA ALA A 224 23.35 -7.75 4.95
C ALA A 224 22.08 -6.99 5.43
N PRO A 225 21.52 -7.30 6.61
CA PRO A 225 20.35 -6.58 7.13
C PRO A 225 20.60 -5.07 7.18
N GLY A 226 19.68 -4.28 6.62
CA GLY A 226 19.82 -2.82 6.52
C GLY A 226 20.99 -2.33 5.65
N GLY A 227 21.67 -3.24 4.94
CA GLY A 227 22.86 -2.97 4.16
C GLY A 227 22.60 -2.77 2.66
N ASN A 228 23.67 -2.90 1.87
CA ASN A 228 23.61 -2.78 0.42
C ASN A 228 22.77 -3.90 -0.23
N TRP A 229 22.27 -3.62 -1.43
CA TRP A 229 21.56 -4.60 -2.26
C TRP A 229 22.52 -5.39 -3.16
N GLY A 230 22.21 -6.66 -3.37
CA GLY A 230 22.85 -7.50 -4.39
C GLY A 230 22.40 -7.14 -5.80
N PRO A 231 22.84 -7.86 -6.84
CA PRO A 231 22.35 -7.64 -8.20
C PRO A 231 20.90 -8.14 -8.37
N TRP A 232 20.16 -7.49 -9.26
CA TRP A 232 18.90 -8.04 -9.77
C TRP A 232 19.17 -9.28 -10.62
N GLN A 233 18.32 -10.30 -10.46
CA GLN A 233 18.37 -11.53 -11.25
C GLN A 233 16.96 -12.01 -11.58
N PRO A 234 16.78 -12.83 -12.63
CA PRO A 234 15.48 -13.44 -12.91
C PRO A 234 15.01 -14.24 -11.69
N ALA A 235 13.75 -14.05 -11.29
CA ALA A 235 13.16 -14.86 -10.24
C ALA A 235 13.03 -16.31 -10.73
N ALA A 236 13.35 -17.27 -9.87
CA ALA A 236 13.06 -18.66 -10.17
C ALA A 236 11.54 -18.84 -10.37
N PRO A 237 11.09 -19.75 -11.25
CA PRO A 237 9.69 -20.13 -11.28
C PRO A 237 9.27 -20.52 -9.88
N ALA A 238 8.14 -20.00 -9.39
CA ALA A 238 7.60 -20.43 -8.11
C ALA A 238 7.49 -21.96 -8.17
N ALA A 239 8.24 -22.65 -7.30
CA ALA A 239 8.12 -24.09 -7.20
C ALA A 239 6.64 -24.35 -6.89
N ALA A 240 5.97 -25.10 -7.78
CA ALA A 240 4.60 -25.51 -7.52
C ALA A 240 4.60 -26.14 -6.14
N SER A 241 3.91 -25.51 -5.18
CA SER A 241 3.70 -26.12 -3.88
C SER A 241 3.13 -27.50 -4.16
N PRO A 242 3.74 -28.60 -3.66
CA PRO A 242 3.12 -29.89 -3.84
C PRO A 242 1.73 -29.75 -3.22
N LEU A 243 0.71 -29.83 -4.07
CA LEU A 243 -0.67 -29.98 -3.64
C LEU A 243 -0.64 -30.99 -2.51
N ARG A 244 -0.98 -30.53 -1.30
CA ARG A 244 -1.18 -31.41 -0.15
C ARG A 244 -2.18 -32.44 -0.62
N ALA A 245 -1.71 -33.65 -0.92
CA ALA A 245 -2.53 -34.70 -1.50
C ALA A 245 -3.76 -34.83 -0.62
N ALA A 246 -4.92 -34.46 -1.16
CA ALA A 246 -6.18 -34.67 -0.48
C ALA A 246 -6.31 -36.19 -0.31
N ALA A 247 -6.29 -36.64 0.94
CA ALA A 247 -6.64 -38.02 1.25
C ALA A 247 -8.02 -38.31 0.66
N PRO A 248 -8.22 -39.43 -0.05
CA PRO A 248 -9.53 -39.76 -0.60
C PRO A 248 -10.52 -39.91 0.54
N ALA A 249 -11.62 -39.18 0.46
CA ALA A 249 -12.77 -39.34 1.34
C ALA A 249 -13.29 -40.77 1.21
N GLY A 250 -13.04 -41.58 2.25
CA GLY A 250 -13.65 -42.89 2.40
C GLY A 250 -15.15 -42.71 2.55
N ALA A 251 -15.90 -42.99 1.48
CA ALA A 251 -17.32 -43.18 1.52
C ALA A 251 -17.63 -44.34 2.48
N THR A 252 -18.24 -44.04 3.62
CA THR A 252 -18.82 -45.07 4.48
C THR A 252 -20.33 -45.05 4.28
N ALA A 253 -20.83 -46.17 3.80
CA ALA A 253 -22.20 -46.39 3.37
C ALA A 253 -23.23 -46.22 4.50
N ILE A 254 -24.38 -45.68 4.11
CA ILE A 254 -25.60 -45.57 4.89
C ILE A 254 -26.16 -46.99 5.12
N GLY A 255 -26.14 -47.46 6.38
CA GLY A 255 -26.92 -48.62 6.82
C GLY A 255 -28.33 -48.20 7.27
N PRO A 256 -29.37 -49.01 7.02
CA PRO A 256 -30.75 -48.62 7.29
C PRO A 256 -31.07 -48.73 8.79
N ARG A 257 -31.87 -47.79 9.32
CA ARG A 257 -32.48 -47.88 10.66
C ARG A 257 -34.00 -47.66 10.60
N PRO A 258 -34.75 -48.24 11.56
CA PRO A 258 -36.05 -48.87 11.32
C PRO A 258 -37.24 -47.91 11.49
N LYS A 259 -38.41 -48.37 11.04
CA LYS A 259 -39.70 -47.68 11.21
C LYS A 259 -40.18 -47.69 12.68
N ALA A 260 -40.64 -46.51 13.06
CA ALA A 260 -41.77 -46.15 13.93
C ALA A 260 -41.79 -46.60 15.41
N ASP A 261 -41.92 -45.61 16.30
CA ASP A 261 -43.12 -45.55 17.15
C ASP A 261 -43.52 -44.10 17.43
N ALA A 262 -44.83 -43.91 17.50
CA ALA A 262 -45.52 -42.62 17.58
C ALA A 262 -45.67 -42.14 19.03
N ALA A 263 -45.54 -40.83 19.25
CA ALA A 263 -46.25 -40.13 20.32
C ALA A 263 -46.48 -38.66 19.92
N GLN A 264 -47.76 -38.32 19.78
CA GLN A 264 -48.26 -36.96 19.64
C GLN A 264 -48.08 -36.18 20.96
N ALA A 265 -47.68 -34.91 20.87
CA ALA A 265 -48.13 -33.89 21.81
C ALA A 265 -48.08 -32.51 21.13
N SER A 266 -49.25 -31.91 21.06
CA SER A 266 -49.59 -30.62 20.45
C SER A 266 -49.44 -29.45 21.45
N TRP A 267 -49.64 -28.23 20.91
CA TRP A 267 -49.94 -26.94 21.56
C TRP A 267 -48.73 -26.05 21.92
N THR A 268 -48.73 -24.72 21.75
CA THR A 268 -49.34 -23.72 20.84
C THR A 268 -48.58 -22.43 21.15
N ALA A 269 -48.46 -21.55 20.16
CA ALA A 269 -47.92 -20.20 20.32
C ALA A 269 -48.85 -19.29 21.14
N ALA A 270 -48.23 -18.38 21.88
CA ALA A 270 -48.66 -17.00 22.10
C ALA A 270 -47.42 -16.11 22.01
#